data_AF-A0A8J8SV58-F1
#
_entry.id   AF-A0A8J8SV58-F1
#
_cell.length_a   1.000
_cell.length_b   1.000
_cell.length_c   1.000
_cell.angle_alpha   90.00
_cell.angle_beta   90.00
_cell.angle_gamma   90.00
#
_symmetry.space_group_name_H-M   'P 1'
#
loop_
_entity.id
_entity.type
_entity.pdbx_description
1 polymer ?
#
loop_
_entity_poly.entity_id
_entity_poly.type
_entity_poly.pdbx_seq_one_letter_code
_entity_poly.pdbx_strand_id
1 'polypeptide(L)'
;MLLSSDYLSDAHLLEELHQIHSITVQECQKSKNIVKLISSAGVFTGLLVYTDPELLRKAVKSLLFLLYHTFPKVRKVTAEKLYTAILTMEDYSPIIPGGEDHYDQIIETLSETNWDGTVLKELVPGKERVYSYFGMAPAKPAATGGAGASGDGSMMIIT
;
A
#
# COMPACT_ATOMS: atom_id res chain seq x y z
N MET A 1 28.52 -17.54 20.20
CA MET A 1 27.31 -16.70 20.39
C MET A 1 27.51 -15.42 19.59
N LEU A 2 26.88 -15.31 18.43
CA LEU A 2 26.94 -14.12 17.55
C LEU A 2 25.53 -13.60 17.19
N LEU A 3 24.47 -14.12 17.83
CA LEU A 3 23.07 -13.81 17.51
C LEU A 3 22.40 -12.83 18.48
N SER A 4 23.17 -12.03 19.21
CA SER A 4 22.63 -11.03 20.16
C SER A 4 22.47 -9.64 19.56
N SER A 5 22.82 -9.46 18.29
CA SER A 5 22.60 -8.21 17.57
C SER A 5 21.30 -8.36 16.78
N ASP A 6 20.19 -7.93 17.38
CA ASP A 6 18.90 -7.83 16.71
C ASP A 6 18.92 -6.63 15.74
N TYR A 7 19.67 -6.78 14.64
CA TYR A 7 19.84 -5.73 13.62
C TYR A 7 18.51 -5.29 13.01
N LEU A 8 17.48 -6.14 13.04
CA LEU A 8 16.15 -5.82 12.53
C LEU A 8 15.42 -4.78 13.41
N SER A 9 15.91 -4.54 14.62
CA SER A 9 15.37 -3.58 15.59
C SER A 9 16.30 -2.37 15.83
N ASP A 10 17.41 -2.26 15.09
CA ASP A 10 18.34 -1.12 15.22
C ASP A 10 17.65 0.19 14.81
N ALA A 11 17.62 1.15 15.73
CA ALA A 11 16.96 2.44 15.53
C ALA A 11 17.52 3.21 14.32
N HIS A 12 18.82 3.09 14.04
CA HIS A 12 19.43 3.76 12.88
C HIS A 12 18.96 3.12 11.58
N LEU A 13 18.92 1.79 11.53
CA LEU A 13 18.40 1.05 10.38
C LEU A 13 16.92 1.38 10.15
N LEU A 14 16.13 1.49 11.21
CA LEU A 14 14.70 1.79 11.10
C LEU A 14 14.46 3.15 10.41
N GLU A 15 15.21 4.19 10.76
CA GLU A 15 15.12 5.50 10.11
C GLU A 15 15.41 5.39 8.60
N GLU A 16 16.47 4.67 8.23
CA GLU A 16 16.83 4.43 6.83
C GLU A 16 15.74 3.63 6.09
N LEU A 17 15.11 2.64 6.73
CA LEU A 17 14.02 1.86 6.13
C LEU A 17 12.78 2.72 5.85
N HIS A 18 12.41 3.62 6.78
CA HIS A 18 11.34 4.60 6.54
C HIS A 18 11.69 5.54 5.39
N GLN A 19 12.95 5.97 5.29
CA GLN A 19 13.44 6.79 4.18
C GLN A 19 13.38 6.04 2.84
N ILE A 20 13.82 4.78 2.81
CA ILE A 20 13.73 3.90 1.62
C ILE A 20 12.28 3.75 1.18
N HIS A 21 11.35 3.51 2.12
CA HIS A 21 9.93 3.44 1.81
C HIS A 21 9.44 4.75 1.16
N SER A 22 9.74 5.89 1.78
CA SER A 22 9.31 7.21 1.32
C SER A 22 9.81 7.53 -0.09
N ILE A 23 11.11 7.34 -0.35
CA ILE A 23 11.72 7.60 -1.66
C ILE A 23 11.15 6.64 -2.71
N THR A 24 10.96 5.37 -2.37
CA THR A 24 10.37 4.38 -3.29
C THR A 24 8.94 4.75 -3.68
N VAL A 25 8.14 5.26 -2.73
CA VAL A 25 6.78 5.76 -3.01
C VAL A 25 6.83 6.96 -3.96
N GLN A 26 7.73 7.91 -3.74
CA GLN A 26 7.91 9.07 -4.62
C GLN A 26 8.28 8.66 -6.04
N GLU A 27 9.18 7.69 -6.19
CA GLU A 27 9.60 7.14 -7.49
C GLU A 27 8.49 6.39 -8.23
N CYS A 28 7.54 5.80 -7.50
CA CYS A 28 6.38 5.13 -8.07
C CYS A 28 5.29 6.12 -8.50
N GLN A 29 5.23 7.28 -7.87
CA GLN A 29 4.12 8.20 -8.03
C GLN A 29 4.03 8.70 -9.48
N LYS A 30 2.89 8.44 -10.12
CA LYS A 30 2.63 8.77 -11.55
C LYS A 30 3.57 8.07 -12.54
N SER A 31 4.39 7.12 -12.09
CA SER A 31 5.26 6.34 -12.98
C SER A 31 4.42 5.45 -13.89
N LYS A 32 4.78 5.42 -15.18
CA LYS A 32 4.22 4.47 -16.16
C LYS A 32 5.21 3.33 -16.49
N ASN A 33 6.37 3.33 -15.86
CA ASN A 33 7.38 2.31 -16.10
C ASN A 33 7.03 1.03 -15.30
N ILE A 34 6.55 0.01 -16.02
CA ILE A 34 6.12 -1.26 -15.44
C ILE A 34 7.25 -1.95 -14.67
N VAL A 35 8.49 -1.92 -15.20
CA VAL A 35 9.64 -2.54 -14.54
C VAL A 35 9.92 -1.86 -13.21
N LYS A 36 9.91 -0.52 -13.18
CA LYS A 36 10.08 0.25 -11.93
C LYS A 36 9.00 -0.12 -10.91
N LEU A 37 7.73 -0.13 -11.32
CA LEU A 37 6.60 -0.44 -10.43
C LEU A 37 6.71 -1.86 -9.83
N ILE A 38 7.10 -2.85 -10.65
CA ILE A 38 7.30 -4.22 -10.18
C ILE A 38 8.49 -4.31 -9.22
N SER A 39 9.60 -3.63 -9.52
CA SER A 39 10.75 -3.58 -8.62
C SER A 39 10.40 -2.97 -7.27
N SER A 40 9.60 -1.90 -7.28
CA SER A 40 9.10 -1.27 -6.05
C SER A 40 8.18 -2.18 -5.24
N ALA A 41 7.34 -2.98 -5.89
CA ALA A 41 6.59 -4.03 -5.18
C ALA A 41 7.55 -4.98 -4.45
N GLY A 42 8.68 -5.34 -5.07
CA GLY A 42 9.74 -6.10 -4.42
C GLY A 42 10.31 -5.41 -3.17
N VAL A 43 10.61 -4.12 -3.26
CA VAL A 43 11.09 -3.32 -2.11
C VAL A 43 10.07 -3.34 -0.97
N PHE A 44 8.81 -2.99 -1.25
CA PHE A 44 7.77 -2.96 -0.22
C PHE A 44 7.52 -4.33 0.42
N THR A 45 7.62 -5.40 -0.37
CA THR A 45 7.51 -6.78 0.13
C THR A 45 8.68 -7.12 1.05
N GLY A 46 9.91 -6.70 0.71
CA GLY A 46 11.09 -6.91 1.55
C GLY A 46 11.03 -6.17 2.88
N LEU A 47 10.31 -5.03 2.94
CA LEU A 47 10.06 -4.31 4.19
C LEU A 47 9.14 -5.07 5.16
N LEU A 48 8.39 -6.09 4.69
CA LEU A 48 7.48 -6.87 5.54
C LEU A 48 8.19 -7.86 6.48
N VAL A 49 9.50 -8.04 6.32
CA VAL A 49 10.32 -8.91 7.18
C VAL A 49 10.68 -8.23 8.51
N TYR A 50 10.49 -6.93 8.63
CA TYR A 50 10.83 -6.14 9.82
C TYR A 50 9.67 -6.04 10.80
N THR A 51 9.95 -5.64 12.05
CA THR A 51 8.97 -5.69 13.14
C THR A 51 8.29 -4.34 13.43
N ASP A 52 8.72 -3.24 12.82
CA ASP A 52 8.13 -1.91 13.07
C ASP A 52 6.69 -1.81 12.52
N PRO A 53 5.66 -1.71 13.37
CA PRO A 53 4.27 -1.71 12.91
C PRO A 53 3.94 -0.54 11.97
N GLU A 54 4.58 0.62 12.16
CA GLU A 54 4.32 1.77 11.31
C GLU A 54 4.85 1.56 9.89
N LEU A 55 6.09 1.09 9.76
CA LEU A 55 6.71 0.74 8.49
C LEU A 55 5.93 -0.37 7.77
N LEU A 56 5.55 -1.43 8.49
CA LEU A 56 4.78 -2.54 7.94
C LEU A 56 3.46 -2.05 7.34
N ARG A 57 2.70 -1.25 8.09
CA ARG A 57 1.43 -0.68 7.63
C ARG A 57 1.62 0.26 6.43
N LYS A 58 2.70 1.04 6.40
CA LYS A 58 3.07 1.87 5.24
C LYS A 58 3.41 1.01 4.01
N ALA A 59 4.17 -0.07 4.19
CA ALA A 59 4.57 -0.98 3.12
C ALA A 59 3.37 -1.73 2.53
N VAL A 60 2.50 -2.31 3.37
CA VAL A 60 1.25 -2.95 2.93
C VAL A 60 0.37 -1.97 2.18
N LYS A 61 0.20 -0.72 2.67
CA LYS A 61 -0.58 0.29 1.95
C LYS A 61 -0.02 0.58 0.55
N SER A 62 1.31 0.63 0.40
CA SER A 62 1.96 0.79 -0.91
C SER A 62 1.76 -0.42 -1.82
N LEU A 63 1.81 -1.64 -1.27
CA LEU A 63 1.49 -2.87 -2.01
C LEU A 63 0.03 -2.87 -2.46
N LEU A 64 -0.92 -2.52 -1.59
CA LEU A 64 -2.33 -2.40 -1.95
C LEU A 64 -2.57 -1.33 -3.02
N PHE A 65 -1.76 -0.26 -3.05
CA PHE A 65 -1.83 0.70 -4.16
C PHE A 65 -1.42 0.06 -5.50
N LEU A 66 -0.34 -0.72 -5.52
CA LEU A 66 0.15 -1.43 -6.70
C LEU A 66 -0.78 -2.60 -7.12
N LEU A 67 -1.44 -3.24 -6.16
CA LEU A 67 -2.40 -4.32 -6.36
C LEU A 67 -3.63 -3.88 -7.18
N TYR A 68 -4.02 -2.60 -7.07
CA TYR A 68 -5.10 -2.00 -7.87
C TYR A 68 -4.56 -1.05 -8.96
N HIS A 69 -3.31 -1.21 -9.39
CA HIS A 69 -2.74 -0.41 -10.46
C HIS A 69 -3.44 -0.68 -11.80
N THR A 70 -3.40 0.26 -12.75
CA THR A 70 -4.00 0.09 -14.08
C THR A 70 -3.34 -1.00 -14.93
N PHE A 71 -2.10 -1.38 -14.61
CA PHE A 71 -1.32 -2.34 -15.38
C PHE A 71 -1.50 -3.75 -14.83
N PRO A 72 -2.08 -4.69 -15.59
CA PRO A 72 -2.37 -6.05 -15.10
C PRO A 72 -1.12 -6.80 -14.62
N LYS A 73 0.01 -6.64 -15.33
CA LYS A 73 1.28 -7.26 -14.96
C LYS A 73 1.79 -6.77 -13.59
N VAL A 74 1.59 -5.49 -13.24
CA VAL A 74 1.97 -4.95 -11.94
C VAL A 74 1.10 -5.56 -10.85
N ARG A 75 -0.22 -5.64 -11.09
CA ARG A 75 -1.17 -6.23 -10.12
C ARG A 75 -0.85 -7.68 -9.80
N LYS A 76 -0.67 -8.51 -10.83
CA LYS A 76 -0.33 -9.94 -10.67
C LYS A 76 0.93 -10.14 -9.84
N VAL A 77 2.02 -9.49 -10.21
CA VAL A 77 3.30 -9.64 -9.49
C VAL A 77 3.18 -9.12 -8.05
N THR A 78 2.40 -8.05 -7.84
CA THR A 78 2.14 -7.54 -6.49
C THR A 78 1.33 -8.53 -5.65
N ALA A 79 0.31 -9.16 -6.23
CA ALA A 79 -0.50 -10.18 -5.56
C ALA A 79 0.34 -11.40 -5.16
N GLU A 80 1.14 -11.94 -6.09
CA GLU A 80 2.05 -13.06 -5.85
C GLU A 80 3.04 -12.77 -4.72
N LYS A 81 3.63 -11.56 -4.73
CA LYS A 81 4.57 -11.13 -3.70
C LYS A 81 3.91 -10.94 -2.34
N LEU A 82 2.75 -10.28 -2.29
CA LEU A 82 2.02 -10.05 -1.05
C LEU A 82 1.52 -11.37 -0.45
N TYR A 83 0.98 -12.27 -1.28
CA TYR A 83 0.57 -13.61 -0.88
C TYR A 83 1.73 -14.36 -0.24
N THR A 84 2.88 -14.42 -0.93
CA THR A 84 4.06 -15.11 -0.42
C THR A 84 4.55 -14.50 0.88
N ALA A 85 4.61 -13.17 0.98
CA ALA A 85 5.05 -12.49 2.19
C ALA A 85 4.16 -12.84 3.38
N ILE A 86 2.83 -12.73 3.23
CA ILE A 86 1.87 -13.04 4.30
C ILE A 86 1.98 -14.50 4.74
N LEU A 87 2.16 -15.45 3.81
CA LEU A 87 2.37 -16.86 4.17
C LEU A 87 3.65 -17.11 4.98
N THR A 88 4.69 -16.30 4.74
CA THR A 88 6.00 -16.45 5.39
C THR A 88 6.18 -15.60 6.63
N MET A 89 5.24 -14.70 6.94
CA MET A 89 5.31 -13.85 8.12
C MET A 89 5.06 -14.66 9.40
N GLU A 90 5.95 -14.53 10.37
CA GLU A 90 5.81 -15.19 11.69
C GLU A 90 4.73 -14.53 12.55
N ASP A 91 4.62 -13.20 12.49
CA ASP A 91 3.59 -12.42 13.19
C ASP A 91 2.92 -11.43 12.23
N TYR A 92 1.67 -11.72 11.88
CA TYR A 92 0.84 -10.86 11.03
C TYR A 92 -0.08 -9.92 11.82
N SER A 93 -0.09 -9.99 13.16
CA SER A 93 -0.95 -9.16 14.01
C SER A 93 -0.77 -7.64 13.80
N PRO A 94 0.41 -7.10 13.44
CA PRO A 94 0.58 -5.66 13.21
C PRO A 94 -0.13 -5.15 11.95
N ILE A 95 -0.40 -6.03 10.98
CA ILE A 95 -0.98 -5.67 9.68
C ILE A 95 -2.37 -6.25 9.44
N ILE A 96 -2.76 -7.31 10.16
CA ILE A 96 -4.07 -7.96 10.06
C ILE A 96 -4.71 -7.99 11.46
N PRO A 97 -5.41 -6.91 11.86
CA PRO A 97 -5.96 -6.80 13.22
C PRO A 97 -7.15 -7.72 13.49
N GLY A 98 -7.81 -8.25 12.44
CA GLY A 98 -8.93 -9.17 12.58
C GLY A 98 -8.54 -10.64 12.76
N GLY A 99 -7.25 -10.93 12.94
CA GLY A 99 -6.77 -12.29 13.21
C GLY A 99 -6.95 -13.26 12.04
N GLU A 100 -7.18 -14.53 12.38
CA GLU A 100 -7.24 -15.66 11.45
C GLU A 100 -8.34 -15.50 10.38
N ASP A 101 -9.53 -15.01 10.76
CA ASP A 101 -10.64 -14.79 9.81
C ASP A 101 -10.25 -13.84 8.68
N HIS A 102 -9.59 -12.73 9.00
CA HIS A 102 -9.13 -11.77 7.99
C HIS A 102 -7.94 -12.33 7.20
N TYR A 103 -7.06 -13.10 7.84
CA TYR A 103 -5.94 -13.76 7.19
C TYR A 103 -6.43 -14.71 6.09
N ASP A 104 -7.37 -15.60 6.41
CA ASP A 104 -7.94 -16.56 5.45
C ASP A 104 -8.60 -15.84 4.28
N GLN A 105 -9.38 -14.80 4.57
CA GLN A 105 -10.02 -13.97 3.54
C GLN A 105 -9.01 -13.26 2.63
N ILE A 106 -7.87 -12.80 3.16
CA ILE A 106 -6.81 -12.21 2.36
C ILE A 106 -6.16 -13.26 1.46
N ILE A 107 -5.81 -14.43 2.01
CA ILE A 107 -5.17 -15.53 1.28
C ILE A 107 -6.09 -16.05 0.16
N GLU A 108 -7.37 -16.27 0.44
CA GLU A 108 -8.41 -16.62 -0.54
C GLU A 108 -8.50 -15.53 -1.62
N THR A 109 -8.64 -14.26 -1.24
CA THR A 109 -8.75 -13.16 -2.21
C THR A 109 -7.51 -13.05 -3.10
N LEU A 110 -6.30 -13.17 -2.54
CA LEU A 110 -5.06 -13.04 -3.29
C LEU A 110 -4.84 -14.21 -4.25
N SER A 111 -5.29 -15.42 -3.90
CA SER A 111 -5.09 -16.64 -4.70
C SER A 111 -6.18 -16.88 -5.73
N GLU A 112 -7.45 -16.58 -5.42
CA GLU A 112 -8.59 -16.87 -6.30
C GLU A 112 -8.91 -15.74 -7.28
N THR A 113 -8.47 -14.51 -6.98
CA THR A 113 -8.74 -13.36 -7.85
C THR A 113 -7.84 -13.35 -9.08
N ASN A 114 -8.44 -13.14 -10.26
CA ASN A 114 -7.71 -12.95 -11.51
C ASN A 114 -7.08 -11.53 -11.60
N TRP A 115 -5.88 -11.37 -11.06
CA TRP A 115 -5.19 -10.07 -10.98
C TRP A 115 -4.64 -9.56 -12.32
N ASP A 116 -4.35 -10.43 -13.29
CA ASP A 116 -3.91 -10.07 -14.65
C ASP A 116 -5.06 -9.89 -15.65
N GLY A 117 -6.32 -9.94 -15.18
CA GLY A 117 -7.50 -9.59 -15.97
C GLY A 117 -7.41 -8.19 -16.59
N THR A 118 -8.04 -7.98 -17.75
CA THR A 118 -7.89 -6.71 -18.50
C THR A 118 -8.64 -5.54 -17.85
N VAL A 119 -9.69 -5.82 -17.07
CA VAL A 119 -10.64 -4.80 -16.59
C VAL A 119 -10.44 -4.49 -15.11
N LEU A 120 -9.75 -3.39 -14.80
CA LEU A 120 -9.57 -2.94 -13.40
C LEU A 120 -10.91 -2.67 -12.69
N LYS A 121 -11.94 -2.24 -13.42
CA LYS A 121 -13.25 -1.88 -12.85
C LYS A 121 -13.94 -3.02 -12.11
N GLU A 122 -13.64 -4.27 -12.48
CA GLU A 122 -14.19 -5.46 -11.82
C GLU A 122 -13.59 -5.68 -10.43
N LEU A 123 -12.36 -5.22 -10.20
CA LEU A 123 -11.64 -5.34 -8.93
C LEU A 123 -11.95 -4.19 -7.96
N VAL A 124 -12.41 -3.05 -8.46
CA VAL A 124 -12.69 -1.85 -7.64
C VAL A 124 -13.72 -2.09 -6.54
N PRO A 125 -14.84 -2.81 -6.76
CA PRO A 125 -15.83 -3.08 -5.70
C PRO A 125 -15.25 -3.86 -4.51
N GLY A 126 -14.29 -4.77 -4.75
CA GLY A 126 -13.62 -5.54 -3.70
C GLY A 126 -12.54 -4.76 -2.95
N LYS A 127 -12.12 -3.59 -3.45
CA LYS A 127 -11.01 -2.81 -2.89
C LYS A 127 -11.24 -2.41 -1.45
N GLU A 128 -12.42 -1.89 -1.11
CA GLU A 128 -12.74 -1.47 0.25
C GLU A 128 -12.65 -2.64 1.22
N ARG A 129 -13.15 -3.81 0.81
CA ARG A 129 -13.10 -5.04 1.60
C ARG A 129 -11.67 -5.47 1.88
N VAL A 130 -10.82 -5.56 0.85
CA VAL A 130 -9.42 -5.95 1.03
C VAL A 130 -8.69 -4.97 1.94
N TYR A 131 -8.88 -3.66 1.76
CA TYR A 131 -8.27 -2.65 2.64
C TYR A 131 -8.73 -2.80 4.09
N SER A 132 -10.01 -3.12 4.32
CA SER A 132 -10.56 -3.30 5.66
C SER A 132 -9.94 -4.49 6.40
N TYR A 133 -9.56 -5.57 5.69
CA TYR A 133 -8.91 -6.72 6.31
C TYR A 133 -7.55 -6.36 6.92
N PHE A 134 -6.84 -5.40 6.33
CA PHE A 134 -5.59 -4.84 6.85
C PHE A 134 -5.80 -3.69 7.86
N GLY A 135 -7.03 -3.42 8.29
CA GLY A 135 -7.35 -2.29 9.16
C GLY A 135 -7.14 -0.92 8.51
N MET A 136 -7.18 -0.84 7.18
CA MET A 136 -6.91 0.38 6.42
C MET A 136 -8.17 0.88 5.69
N ALA A 137 -8.23 2.19 5.45
CA ALA A 137 -9.19 2.78 4.52
C ALA A 137 -8.52 3.00 3.15
N PRO A 138 -9.20 2.77 2.01
CA PRO A 138 -8.65 3.10 0.72
C PRO A 138 -8.37 4.60 0.63
N ALA A 139 -7.26 4.97 -0.01
CA ALA A 139 -6.97 6.38 -0.27
C ALA A 139 -8.12 6.97 -1.11
N LYS A 140 -8.91 7.87 -0.50
CA LYS A 140 -9.91 8.65 -1.21
C LYS A 140 -9.19 9.41 -2.33
N PRO A 141 -9.63 9.32 -3.60
CA PRO A 141 -9.06 10.16 -4.63
C PRO A 141 -9.23 11.60 -4.17
N ALA A 142 -8.12 12.34 -4.07
CA ALA A 142 -8.15 13.76 -3.75
C ALA A 142 -9.13 14.40 -4.73
N ALA A 143 -10.28 14.84 -4.22
CA ALA A 143 -11.22 15.59 -5.02
C ALA A 143 -10.48 16.83 -5.50
N THR A 144 -10.20 16.88 -6.80
CA THR A 144 -9.90 18.13 -7.51
C THR A 144 -11.16 18.98 -7.47
N GLY A 145 -11.36 19.66 -6.34
CA GLY A 145 -12.30 20.75 -6.19
C GLY A 145 -11.52 22.06 -6.23
N GLY A 146 -11.50 22.69 -7.41
CA GLY A 146 -10.97 24.04 -7.55
C GLY A 146 -11.80 25.00 -6.69
N ALA A 147 -11.14 25.66 -5.74
CA ALA A 147 -11.60 26.94 -5.23
C ALA A 147 -10.82 28.00 -6.00
N GLY A 148 -11.45 28.56 -7.03
CA GLY A 148 -10.95 29.73 -7.73
C GLY A 148 -10.78 30.88 -6.76
N ALA A 149 -9.63 31.53 -6.83
CA ALA A 149 -9.31 32.76 -6.13
C ALA A 149 -9.88 33.98 -6.87
N SER A 150 -10.13 35.04 -6.08
CA SER A 150 -10.24 36.46 -6.45
C SER A 150 -11.55 36.88 -7.14
N GLY A 151 -12.22 37.96 -6.76
CA GLY A 151 -11.93 39.01 -5.80
C GLY A 151 -12.81 40.23 -6.13
N ASP A 152 -12.72 41.22 -5.25
CA ASP A 152 -13.04 42.64 -5.46
C ASP A 152 -14.45 43.15 -5.14
N GLY A 153 -14.45 44.22 -4.35
CA GLY A 153 -15.62 44.78 -3.70
C GLY A 153 -16.41 45.77 -4.56
N SER A 154 -17.65 46.02 -4.15
CA SER A 154 -18.26 47.31 -4.40
C SER A 154 -19.22 47.71 -3.29
N MET A 155 -18.97 48.94 -2.89
CA MET A 155 -19.66 49.85 -1.99
C MET A 155 -21.15 50.06 -2.36
N MET A 156 -21.92 50.45 -1.33
CA MET A 156 -23.02 51.44 -1.37
C MET A 156 -24.49 51.04 -1.69
N ILE A 157 -25.39 51.47 -0.77
CA ILE A 157 -26.82 51.91 -0.88
C ILE A 157 -27.86 50.84 -1.32
N ILE A 158 -29.13 50.72 -0.86
CA ILE A 158 -30.19 51.56 -0.24
C ILE A 158 -31.15 50.55 0.46
N THR A 159 -31.64 50.74 1.69
CA THR A 159 -33.00 51.22 2.06
C THR A 159 -33.14 51.07 3.57
#